data_AF-A0A917KH61-F1
#
_entry.id   AF-A0A917KH61-F1
#
_cell.length_a   1.000
_cell.length_b   1.000
_cell.length_c   1.000
_cell.angle_alpha   90.00
_cell.angle_beta   90.00
_cell.angle_gamma   90.00
#
_symmetry.space_group_name_H-M   'P 1'
#
loop_
_entity.id
_entity.type
_entity.pdbx_description
1 polymer ?
#
loop_
_entity_poly.entity_id
_entity_poly.type
_entity_poly.pdbx_seq_one_letter_code
_entity_poly.pdbx_strand_id
1 'polypeptide(L)'
;MLATVCVETRAPDRAGLFEEFTDQGLDKTKAFEIRRQLLATETSFFTSSLSQELREKGEVRGEVRRATTNLLELLEGRGIPVSDAEREQITSCDDLDTLGRWFRRAITAASTAEVFA
;
A
#
# COMPACT_ATOMS: atom_id res chain seq x y z
N MET A 1 -2.59 25.13 -37.57
CA MET A 1 -4.00 25.11 -37.98
C MET A 1 -4.54 23.76 -37.61
N LEU A 2 -5.50 23.75 -36.69
CA LEU A 2 -6.55 22.74 -36.59
C LEU A 2 -6.03 21.32 -36.36
N ALA A 3 -5.76 20.95 -35.11
CA ALA A 3 -6.78 20.73 -34.07
C ALA A 3 -7.73 19.60 -34.41
N THR A 4 -8.08 18.87 -33.34
CA THR A 4 -9.15 17.88 -33.28
C THR A 4 -8.64 16.54 -33.84
N VAL A 5 -8.27 15.53 -33.05
CA VAL A 5 -8.69 15.11 -31.71
C VAL A 5 -7.83 13.85 -31.50
N CYS A 6 -7.02 13.63 -30.47
CA CYS A 6 -7.16 13.98 -29.05
C CYS A 6 -8.52 13.60 -28.48
N VAL A 7 -8.94 12.36 -28.70
CA VAL A 7 -9.69 11.51 -27.76
C VAL A 7 -9.56 10.08 -28.32
N GLU A 8 -9.13 9.04 -27.62
CA GLU A 8 -9.62 8.62 -26.31
C GLU A 8 -8.58 7.65 -25.66
N THR A 9 -8.06 8.07 -24.50
CA THR A 9 -7.79 7.23 -23.32
C THR A 9 -6.90 5.97 -23.43
N ARG A 10 -5.59 6.15 -23.26
CA ARG A 10 -4.78 5.49 -22.20
C ARG A 10 -3.42 6.17 -22.24
N ALA A 11 -2.88 6.62 -21.10
CA ALA A 11 -1.51 7.11 -21.09
C ALA A 11 -0.60 6.06 -21.78
N PRO A 12 0.32 6.46 -22.68
CA PRO A 12 1.21 5.50 -23.31
C PRO A 12 1.91 4.71 -22.20
N ASP A 13 2.21 3.45 -22.48
CA ASP A 13 2.91 2.58 -21.54
C ASP A 13 4.15 3.29 -21.00
N ARG A 14 4.01 3.84 -19.78
CA ARG A 14 5.05 4.65 -19.14
C ARG A 14 6.26 3.80 -18.81
N ALA A 15 6.07 2.48 -18.65
CA ALA A 15 7.16 1.54 -18.47
C ALA A 15 7.96 1.42 -19.76
N GLY A 16 7.31 1.21 -20.91
CA GLY A 16 7.98 1.19 -22.22
C GLY A 16 8.76 2.48 -22.55
N LEU A 17 8.19 3.66 -22.23
CA LEU A 17 8.92 4.93 -22.42
C LEU A 17 10.12 5.06 -21.48
N PHE A 18 9.99 4.65 -20.21
CA PHE A 18 11.09 4.69 -19.26
C PHE A 18 12.19 3.68 -19.63
N GLU A 19 11.81 2.52 -20.14
CA GLU A 19 12.73 1.51 -20.65
C GLU A 19 13.52 2.05 -21.83
N GLU A 20 12.84 2.62 -22.82
CA GLU A 20 13.46 3.22 -24.01
C GLU A 20 14.45 4.35 -23.64
N PHE A 21 14.05 5.29 -22.78
CA PHE A 21 14.95 6.37 -22.37
C PHE A 21 16.12 5.89 -21.51
N THR A 22 15.90 4.89 -20.65
CA THR A 22 16.99 4.31 -19.86
C THR A 22 17.96 3.55 -20.76
N ASP A 23 17.45 2.85 -21.75
CA ASP A 23 18.26 2.11 -22.72
C ASP A 23 19.07 3.08 -23.60
N GLN A 24 18.47 4.16 -24.11
CA GLN A 24 19.18 5.22 -24.83
C GLN A 24 20.24 5.92 -23.99
N GLY A 25 19.98 6.14 -22.69
CA GLY A 25 20.93 6.79 -21.79
C GLY A 25 22.08 5.90 -21.36
N LEU A 26 21.89 4.58 -21.37
CA LEU A 26 22.89 3.61 -20.95
C LEU A 26 23.61 2.92 -22.11
N ASP A 27 23.11 2.99 -23.34
CA ASP A 27 23.46 2.19 -24.52
C ASP A 27 24.97 1.89 -24.72
N LYS A 28 25.84 2.83 -24.37
CA LYS A 28 27.31 2.77 -24.53
C LYS A 28 28.07 2.49 -23.25
N THR A 29 27.38 2.15 -22.18
CA THR A 29 27.96 1.89 -20.86
C THR A 29 27.82 0.42 -20.50
N LYS A 30 28.72 -0.08 -19.64
CA LYS A 30 28.59 -1.42 -19.06
C LYS A 30 27.28 -1.60 -18.27
N ALA A 31 26.66 -0.51 -17.82
CA ALA A 31 25.39 -0.55 -17.11
C ALA A 31 24.22 -0.98 -18.02
N PHE A 32 24.29 -0.74 -19.33
CA PHE A 32 23.31 -1.26 -20.29
C PHE A 32 23.34 -2.78 -20.39
N GLU A 33 24.55 -3.37 -20.40
CA GLU A 33 24.71 -4.83 -20.42
C GLU A 33 24.14 -5.47 -19.13
N ILE A 34 24.45 -4.89 -17.96
CA ILE A 34 23.91 -5.34 -16.67
C ILE A 34 22.38 -5.23 -16.65
N ARG A 35 21.84 -4.09 -17.10
CA ARG A 35 20.39 -3.84 -17.17
C ARG A 35 19.69 -4.84 -18.09
N ARG A 36 20.23 -5.08 -19.28
CA ARG A 36 19.70 -6.06 -20.22
C ARG A 36 19.69 -7.46 -19.62
N GLN A 37 20.72 -7.85 -18.88
CA GLN A 37 20.77 -9.15 -18.20
C GLN A 37 19.73 -9.28 -17.09
N LEU A 38 19.52 -8.21 -16.30
CA LEU A 38 18.52 -8.18 -15.24
C LEU A 38 17.09 -8.19 -15.79
N LEU A 39 16.82 -7.51 -16.90
CA LEU A 39 15.49 -7.48 -17.55
C LEU A 39 15.21 -8.71 -18.43
N ALA A 40 16.24 -9.34 -18.97
CA ALA A 40 16.13 -10.65 -19.65
C ALA A 40 15.85 -11.79 -18.67
N THR A 41 16.08 -11.56 -17.37
CA THR A 41 15.60 -12.44 -16.31
C THR A 41 14.11 -12.14 -16.13
N GLU A 42 13.25 -13.13 -16.39
CA GLU A 42 11.80 -12.88 -16.40
C GLU A 42 11.36 -12.17 -15.11
N THR A 43 10.70 -11.01 -15.21
CA THR A 43 10.01 -10.39 -14.07
C THR A 43 8.85 -11.27 -13.54
N SER A 44 8.58 -12.40 -14.22
CA SER A 44 7.81 -13.55 -13.74
C SER A 44 8.38 -14.19 -12.47
N PHE A 45 9.64 -13.94 -12.08
CA PHE A 45 10.23 -14.57 -10.88
C PHE A 45 9.43 -14.30 -9.61
N PHE A 46 8.69 -13.19 -9.55
CA PHE A 46 7.80 -12.88 -8.45
C PHE A 46 6.37 -13.42 -8.61
N THR A 47 6.11 -14.37 -9.50
CA THR A 47 4.81 -15.06 -9.59
C THR A 47 4.83 -16.45 -8.95
N SER A 48 5.95 -16.85 -8.33
CA SER A 48 6.00 -18.09 -7.55
C SER A 48 5.00 -18.08 -6.40
N SER A 49 4.59 -19.26 -5.94
CA SER A 49 3.69 -19.40 -4.77
C SER A 49 4.26 -18.70 -3.54
N LEU A 50 5.57 -18.82 -3.28
CA LEU A 50 6.24 -18.11 -2.19
C LEU A 50 6.14 -16.58 -2.35
N SER A 51 6.30 -16.07 -3.57
CA SER A 51 6.15 -14.63 -3.84
C SER A 51 4.71 -14.14 -3.66
N GLN A 52 3.72 -14.97 -4.01
CA GLN A 52 2.30 -14.68 -3.77
C GLN A 52 1.99 -14.65 -2.27
N GLU A 53 2.42 -15.66 -1.51
CA GLU A 53 2.26 -15.68 -0.04
C GLU A 53 2.89 -14.47 0.64
N LEU A 54 4.06 -14.02 0.16
CA LEU A 54 4.71 -12.81 0.69
C LEU A 54 3.93 -11.54 0.38
N ARG A 55 3.28 -11.44 -0.78
CA ARG A 55 2.37 -10.33 -1.11
C ARG A 55 1.13 -10.36 -0.25
N GLU A 56 0.47 -11.51 -0.14
CA GLU A 56 -0.72 -11.69 0.71
C GLU A 56 -0.42 -11.32 2.17
N LYS A 57 0.71 -11.80 2.72
CA LYS A 57 1.18 -11.40 4.06
C LYS A 57 1.42 -9.89 4.16
N GLY A 58 1.95 -9.27 3.10
CA GLY A 58 2.15 -7.83 3.01
C GLY A 58 0.83 -7.05 2.99
N GLU A 59 -0.14 -7.52 2.21
CA GLU A 59 -1.48 -6.94 2.11
C GLU A 59 -2.22 -7.00 3.44
N VAL A 60 -2.26 -8.17 4.08
CA VAL A 60 -2.88 -8.35 5.41
C VAL A 60 -2.25 -7.41 6.45
N ARG A 61 -0.91 -7.32 6.49
CA ARG A 61 -0.21 -6.38 7.39
C ARG A 61 -0.52 -4.92 7.07
N GLY A 62 -0.68 -4.59 5.79
CA GLY A 62 -1.07 -3.26 5.33
C GLY A 62 -2.48 -2.89 5.77
N GLU A 63 -3.42 -3.82 5.65
CA GLU A 63 -4.80 -3.65 6.11
C GLU A 63 -4.88 -3.47 7.62
N VAL A 64 -4.17 -4.28 8.40
CA VAL A 64 -4.09 -4.16 9.86
C VAL A 64 -3.60 -2.76 10.24
N ARG A 65 -2.44 -2.35 9.69
CA ARG A 65 -1.86 -1.03 9.98
C ARG A 65 -2.84 0.09 9.63
N ARG A 66 -3.52 -0.01 8.49
CA ARG A 66 -4.52 0.98 8.07
C ARG A 66 -5.70 1.02 9.03
N ALA A 67 -6.22 -0.13 9.45
CA ALA A 67 -7.34 -0.20 10.40
C ALA A 67 -6.97 0.40 11.76
N THR A 68 -5.77 0.10 12.26
CA THR A 68 -5.19 0.71 13.48
C THR A 68 -5.11 2.22 13.36
N THR A 69 -4.52 2.74 12.28
CA THR A 69 -4.40 4.19 12.05
C THR A 69 -5.77 4.86 11.99
N ASN A 70 -6.70 4.31 11.20
CA ASN A 70 -8.05 4.85 11.07
C ASN A 70 -8.79 4.91 12.41
N LEU A 71 -8.64 3.88 13.27
CA LEU A 71 -9.24 3.86 14.59
C LEU A 71 -8.67 4.97 15.48
N LEU A 72 -7.35 5.13 15.52
CA LEU A 72 -6.71 6.17 16.32
C LEU A 72 -7.09 7.58 15.85
N GLU A 73 -7.10 7.82 14.53
CA GLU A 73 -7.55 9.09 13.93
C GLU A 73 -9.03 9.38 14.25
N LEU A 74 -9.89 8.35 14.23
CA LEU A 74 -11.29 8.51 14.61
C LEU A 74 -11.44 8.91 16.08
N LEU A 75 -10.73 8.24 17.00
CA LEU A 75 -10.77 8.56 18.43
C LEU A 75 -10.27 9.99 18.70
N GLU A 76 -9.19 10.40 18.04
CA GLU A 76 -8.65 11.76 18.10
C GLU A 76 -9.66 12.78 17.57
N GLY A 77 -10.24 12.55 16.39
CA GLY A 77 -11.25 13.43 15.80
C GLY A 77 -12.52 13.54 16.64
N ARG A 78 -12.82 12.53 17.45
CA ARG A 78 -13.92 12.55 18.43
C ARG A 78 -13.55 13.16 19.78
N GLY A 79 -12.28 13.51 19.98
CA GLY A 79 -11.77 14.02 21.25
C GLY A 79 -11.80 12.99 22.38
N ILE A 80 -11.79 11.70 22.06
CA ILE A 80 -11.72 10.62 23.05
C ILE A 80 -10.24 10.45 23.43
N PRO A 81 -9.86 10.71 24.69
CA PRO A 81 -8.47 10.55 25.12
C PRO A 81 -8.09 9.07 25.08
N VAL A 82 -6.92 8.78 24.49
CA VAL A 82 -6.34 7.44 24.42
C VAL A 82 -5.03 7.46 25.20
N SER A 83 -4.97 6.67 26.27
CA SER A 83 -3.75 6.48 27.06
C SER A 83 -2.71 5.64 26.30
N ASP A 84 -1.45 5.68 26.76
CA ASP A 84 -0.37 4.92 26.12
C ASP A 84 -0.62 3.41 26.12
N ALA A 85 -1.20 2.88 27.20
CA ALA A 85 -1.55 1.45 27.30
C ALA A 85 -2.64 1.06 26.28
N GLU A 86 -3.64 1.90 26.08
CA GLU A 86 -4.72 1.66 25.12
C GLU A 86 -4.21 1.81 23.68
N ARG A 87 -3.30 2.76 23.45
CA ARG A 87 -2.60 2.90 22.17
C ARG A 87 -1.78 1.65 21.87
N GLU A 88 -1.04 1.14 22.84
CA GLU A 88 -0.28 -0.10 22.70
C GLU A 88 -1.21 -1.29 22.38
N GLN A 89 -2.35 -1.41 23.09
CA GLN A 89 -3.36 -2.43 22.81
C GLN A 89 -3.92 -2.34 21.37
N ILE A 90 -4.19 -1.12 20.87
CA ILE A 90 -4.67 -0.92 19.50
C ILE A 90 -3.58 -1.26 18.47
N THR A 91 -2.34 -0.85 18.72
CA THR A 91 -1.23 -1.05 17.78
C THR A 91 -0.64 -2.46 17.75
N SER A 92 -0.85 -3.24 18.80
CA SER A 92 -0.43 -4.66 18.89
C SER A 92 -1.50 -5.63 18.40
N CYS A 93 -2.69 -5.14 18.03
CA CYS A 93 -3.78 -5.97 17.52
C CYS A 93 -3.58 -6.27 16.03
N ASP A 94 -3.36 -7.55 15.70
CA ASP A 94 -3.21 -8.03 14.32
C ASP A 94 -4.51 -8.62 13.74
N ASP A 95 -5.62 -8.55 14.48
CA ASP A 95 -6.93 -9.08 14.07
C ASP A 95 -7.82 -7.98 13.48
N LEU A 96 -8.00 -8.03 12.15
CA LEU A 96 -8.84 -7.11 11.40
C LEU A 96 -10.30 -7.11 11.86
N ASP A 97 -10.85 -8.23 12.29
CA ASP A 97 -12.23 -8.29 12.76
C ASP A 97 -12.39 -7.55 14.09
N THR A 98 -11.41 -7.70 14.98
CA THR A 98 -11.36 -6.95 16.25
C THR A 98 -11.21 -5.46 16.01
N LEU A 99 -10.24 -5.05 15.19
CA LEU A 99 -10.06 -3.63 14.81
C LEU A 99 -11.32 -3.06 14.14
N GLY A 100 -11.97 -3.83 13.27
CA GLY A 100 -13.22 -3.44 12.62
C GLY A 100 -14.39 -3.27 13.59
N ARG A 101 -14.50 -4.12 14.63
CA ARG A 101 -15.50 -3.97 15.69
C ARG A 101 -15.25 -2.70 16.51
N TRP A 102 -14.01 -2.48 16.92
CA TRP A 102 -13.61 -1.27 17.65
C TRP A 102 -13.88 -0.02 16.83
N PHE A 103 -13.53 -0.02 15.54
CA PHE A 103 -13.82 1.09 14.64
C PHE A 103 -15.31 1.43 14.59
N ARG A 104 -16.18 0.43 14.40
CA ARG A 104 -17.64 0.65 14.39
C ARG A 104 -18.16 1.20 15.72
N ARG A 105 -17.64 0.73 16.85
CA ARG A 105 -18.03 1.22 18.18
C ARG A 105 -17.55 2.64 18.44
N ALA A 106 -16.33 2.98 18.00
CA ALA A 106 -15.77 4.32 18.14
C ALA A 106 -16.62 5.41 17.48
N ILE A 107 -17.42 5.08 16.47
CA ILE A 107 -18.35 6.01 15.81
C ILE A 107 -19.36 6.62 16.82
N THR A 108 -19.80 5.86 17.83
CA THR A 108 -20.80 6.31 18.80
C THR A 108 -20.32 6.33 20.25
N ALA A 109 -19.28 5.56 20.59
CA ALA A 109 -18.73 5.45 21.94
C ALA A 109 -18.35 6.81 22.55
N ALA A 110 -18.50 6.95 23.86
CA ALA A 110 -18.07 8.12 24.63
C ALA A 110 -16.69 7.91 25.29
N SER A 111 -16.16 6.69 25.27
CA SER A 111 -14.87 6.34 25.88
C SER A 111 -14.19 5.18 25.15
N THR A 112 -12.89 5.02 25.36
CA THR A 112 -12.09 3.86 24.91
C THR A 112 -12.57 2.54 25.50
N ALA A 113 -13.06 2.53 26.74
CA ALA A 113 -13.63 1.35 27.37
C ALA A 113 -14.85 0.80 26.59
N GLU A 114 -15.73 1.69 26.13
CA GLU A 114 -16.89 1.33 25.28
C GLU A 114 -16.46 0.86 23.88
N VAL A 115 -15.32 1.32 23.39
CA VAL A 115 -14.76 0.87 22.11
C VAL A 115 -14.31 -0.59 22.23
N PHE A 116 -13.64 -0.93 23.33
CA PHE A 116 -13.06 -2.26 23.54
C PHE A 116 -14.06 -3.32 23.98
N ALA A 117 -15.15 -2.94 24.66
CA ALA A 117 -16.21 -3.83 25.17
C ALA A 117 -17.08 -4.41 24.05
#